data_AF-A0A7X2PC06-F1
#
_entry.id   AF-A0A7X2PC06-F1
#
_cell.length_a   1.000
_cell.length_b   1.000
_cell.length_c   1.000
_cell.angle_alpha   90.00
_cell.angle_beta   90.00
_cell.angle_gamma   90.00
#
_symmetry.space_group_name_H-M   'P 1'
#
loop_
_entity.id
_entity.type
_entity.pdbx_description
1 polymer ?
#
loop_
_entity_poly.entity_id
_entity_poly.type
_entity_poly.pdbx_seq_one_letter_code
_entity_poly.pdbx_strand_id
1 'polypeptide(L)'
;MRTLTVKLYGSDDFGYLSDMINIAGIIYNTALTIIQDHYDATGKLLDKYELQKQLRGLRNADENRHWRYVGSQVVQEITDRIYRAYRLFFTNREKGVKCSPPRRRKVKKYKSVTYKQAGYRFLPDGR
;
A
#
# COMPACT_ATOMS: atom_id res chain seq x y z
N MET A 1 6.22 -2.32 17.63
CA MET A 1 4.96 -2.21 16.86
C MET A 1 3.98 -3.20 17.48
N ARG A 2 2.88 -2.75 18.09
CA ARG A 2 1.88 -3.65 18.68
C ARG A 2 0.94 -4.09 17.56
N THR A 3 0.98 -5.38 17.23
CA THR A 3 0.08 -5.98 16.24
C THR A 3 -1.17 -6.41 16.98
N LEU A 4 -2.30 -5.74 16.74
CA LEU A 4 -3.59 -6.19 17.23
C LEU A 4 -4.10 -7.29 16.29
N THR A 5 -4.10 -8.53 16.78
CA THR A 5 -4.75 -9.66 16.11
C THR A 5 -6.17 -9.77 16.67
N VAL A 6 -7.12 -9.09 16.03
CA VAL A 6 -8.52 -9.19 16.43
C VAL A 6 -9.11 -10.46 15.82
N LYS A 7 -9.54 -11.40 16.67
CA LYS A 7 -10.34 -12.55 16.26
C LYS A 7 -11.78 -12.08 16.16
N LEU A 8 -12.23 -11.76 14.95
CA LEU A 8 -13.59 -11.28 14.70
C LEU A 8 -14.55 -12.48 14.77
N TYR A 9 -15.46 -12.46 15.74
CA TYR A 9 -16.49 -13.49 15.92
C TYR A 9 -17.52 -13.39 14.77
N GLY A 10 -17.97 -14.54 14.25
CA GLY A 10 -18.81 -14.73 13.06
C GLY A 10 -19.91 -13.71 12.78
N SER A 11 -19.59 -12.57 12.14
CA SER A 11 -20.53 -11.56 11.67
C SER A 11 -20.44 -11.43 10.14
N ASP A 12 -21.56 -11.29 9.43
CA ASP A 12 -21.65 -11.27 7.95
C ASP A 12 -20.77 -10.20 7.23
N ASP A 13 -20.15 -9.27 7.95
CA ASP A 13 -19.24 -8.22 7.47
C ASP A 13 -17.86 -8.68 6.92
N PHE A 14 -17.62 -9.98 6.76
CA PHE A 14 -16.31 -10.52 6.32
C PHE A 14 -15.95 -10.23 4.86
N GLY A 15 -16.95 -9.99 4.00
CA GLY A 15 -16.74 -9.67 2.59
C GLY A 15 -15.96 -8.36 2.42
N TYR A 16 -16.36 -7.33 3.16
CA TYR A 16 -15.78 -5.99 3.07
C TYR A 16 -14.28 -5.97 3.36
N LEU A 17 -13.82 -6.64 4.43
CA LEU A 17 -12.40 -6.68 4.77
C LEU A 17 -11.58 -7.45 3.72
N SER A 18 -12.14 -8.54 3.22
CA SER A 18 -11.52 -9.35 2.16
C SER A 18 -11.39 -8.53 0.87
N ASP A 19 -12.42 -7.79 0.49
CA ASP A 19 -12.43 -6.89 -0.65
C ASP A 19 -11.42 -5.76 -0.46
N MET A 20 -11.37 -5.15 0.73
CA MET A 20 -10.39 -4.11 1.06
C MET A 20 -8.94 -4.62 0.93
N ILE A 21 -8.66 -5.84 1.40
CA ILE A 21 -7.35 -6.49 1.23
C ILE A 21 -7.04 -6.75 -0.25
N ASN A 22 -8.02 -7.22 -1.01
CA ASN A 22 -7.86 -7.48 -2.44
C ASN A 22 -7.57 -6.18 -3.22
N ILE A 23 -8.34 -5.13 -2.96
CA ILE A 23 -8.17 -3.80 -3.57
C ILE A 23 -6.82 -3.21 -3.18
N ALA A 24 -6.39 -3.33 -1.92
CA ALA A 24 -5.05 -2.92 -1.50
C ALA A 24 -3.93 -3.65 -2.26
N GLY A 25 -4.13 -4.94 -2.56
CA GLY A 25 -3.23 -5.71 -3.42
C GLY A 25 -3.19 -5.21 -4.87
N ILE A 26 -4.33 -4.79 -5.43
CA ILE A 26 -4.40 -4.16 -6.76
C ILE A 26 -3.65 -2.82 -6.74
N ILE A 27 -3.92 -1.95 -5.76
CA ILE A 27 -3.25 -0.65 -5.61
C ILE A 27 -1.72 -0.82 -5.51
N TYR A 28 -1.26 -1.82 -4.75
CA TYR A 28 0.18 -2.14 -4.66
C TYR A 28 0.77 -2.48 -6.03
N ASN A 29 0.11 -3.34 -6.81
CA ASN A 29 0.59 -3.74 -8.12
C ASN A 29 0.58 -2.56 -9.11
N THR A 30 -0.47 -1.74 -9.12
CA THR A 30 -0.56 -0.56 -9.96
C THR A 30 0.51 0.47 -9.61
N ALA A 31 0.74 0.72 -8.32
CA ALA A 31 1.81 1.61 -7.86
C ALA A 31 3.19 1.12 -8.34
N LEU A 32 3.43 -0.19 -8.31
CA LEU A 32 4.68 -0.76 -8.78
C LEU A 32 4.85 -0.60 -10.30
N THR A 33 3.78 -0.80 -11.07
CA THR A 33 3.78 -0.56 -12.53
C THR A 33 4.18 0.87 -12.85
N ILE A 34 3.54 1.85 -12.20
CA ILE A 34 3.84 3.28 -12.41
C ILE A 34 5.32 3.58 -12.15
N ILE A 35 5.89 3.05 -11.06
CA ILE A 35 7.31 3.25 -10.73
C ILE A 35 8.20 2.60 -11.79
N GLN A 36 7.89 1.38 -12.22
CA GLN A 36 8.68 0.65 -13.22
C GLN A 36 8.66 1.37 -14.57
N ASP A 37 7.48 1.74 -15.06
CA ASP A 37 7.33 2.45 -16.33
C ASP A 37 8.07 3.81 -16.31
N HIS A 38 7.99 4.54 -15.19
CA HIS A 38 8.73 5.79 -15.01
C HIS A 38 10.26 5.55 -14.98
N TYR A 39 10.71 4.50 -14.29
CA TYR A 39 12.13 4.17 -14.19
C TYR A 39 12.69 3.73 -15.55
N ASP A 40 11.93 2.98 -16.34
CA ASP A 40 12.34 2.55 -17.68
C ASP A 40 12.44 3.76 -18.64
N ALA A 41 11.57 4.77 -18.49
CA ALA A 41 11.60 5.98 -19.30
C ALA A 41 12.69 6.99 -18.90
N THR A 42 12.94 7.16 -17.59
CA THR A 42 13.81 8.24 -17.07
C THR A 42 15.13 7.77 -16.47
N GLY A 43 15.26 6.47 -16.18
CA GLY A 43 16.36 5.89 -15.41
C GLY A 43 16.35 6.25 -13.92
N LYS A 44 15.32 6.96 -13.43
CA LYS A 44 15.24 7.48 -12.06
C LYS A 44 14.02 6.94 -11.33
N LEU A 45 14.19 6.72 -10.02
CA LEU A 45 13.07 6.37 -9.16
C LEU A 45 12.12 7.57 -9.06
N LEU A 46 10.83 7.34 -9.36
CA LEU A 46 9.78 8.35 -9.20
C LEU A 46 9.77 8.90 -7.77
N ASP A 47 9.41 10.17 -7.57
CA ASP A 47 9.24 10.71 -6.23
C ASP A 47 7.98 10.15 -5.55
N LYS A 48 8.04 9.96 -4.22
CA LYS A 48 6.94 9.34 -3.47
C LYS A 48 5.66 10.17 -3.53
N TYR A 49 5.79 11.49 -3.45
CA TYR A 49 4.62 12.39 -3.45
C TYR A 49 3.99 12.45 -4.85
N GLU A 50 4.80 12.36 -5.90
CA GLU A 50 4.30 12.24 -7.28
C GLU A 50 3.52 10.94 -7.47
N LEU A 51 4.03 9.81 -7.00
CA LEU A 51 3.31 8.54 -7.02
C LEU A 51 1.96 8.65 -6.28
N GLN A 52 1.97 9.25 -5.07
CA GLN A 52 0.74 9.45 -4.30
C GLN A 52 -0.26 10.35 -5.02
N LYS A 53 0.20 11.37 -5.75
CA LYS A 53 -0.65 12.25 -6.57
C LYS A 53 -1.29 11.47 -7.72
N GLN A 54 -0.54 10.64 -8.42
CA GLN A 54 -1.07 9.79 -9.50
C GLN A 54 -2.10 8.77 -8.96
N LEU A 55 -1.79 8.09 -7.85
CA LEU A 55 -2.71 7.16 -7.20
C LEU A 55 -3.99 7.86 -6.71
N ARG A 56 -3.90 9.10 -6.24
CA ARG A 56 -5.07 9.90 -5.89
C ARG A 56 -5.94 10.18 -7.12
N GLY A 57 -5.34 10.52 -8.25
CA GLY A 57 -6.05 10.70 -9.52
C GLY A 57 -6.80 9.43 -9.92
N LEU A 58 -6.10 8.29 -9.91
CA LEU A 58 -6.68 6.97 -10.20
C LEU A 58 -7.83 6.63 -9.25
N ARG A 59 -7.69 6.88 -7.95
CA ARG A 59 -8.75 6.63 -6.95
C ARG A 59 -10.01 7.46 -7.18
N ASN A 60 -9.85 8.66 -7.72
CA ASN A 60 -10.95 9.59 -7.94
C ASN A 60 -11.69 9.33 -9.26
N ALA A 61 -11.05 8.67 -10.23
CA ALA A 61 -11.66 8.27 -11.49
C ALA A 61 -12.86 7.32 -11.28
N ASP A 62 -13.90 7.47 -12.10
CA ASP A 62 -15.14 6.71 -11.96
C ASP A 62 -14.95 5.20 -12.21
N GLU A 63 -14.05 4.83 -13.11
CA GLU A 63 -13.67 3.44 -13.39
C GLU A 63 -13.13 2.71 -12.14
N ASN A 64 -12.48 3.46 -11.25
CA ASN A 64 -11.83 2.94 -10.05
C ASN A 64 -12.60 3.26 -8.77
N ARG A 65 -13.92 3.45 -8.86
CA ARG A 65 -14.76 3.78 -7.68
C ARG A 65 -14.56 2.81 -6.50
N HIS A 66 -14.28 1.55 -6.80
CA HIS A 66 -13.96 0.51 -5.81
C HIS A 66 -12.68 0.81 -5.00
N TRP A 67 -11.72 1.60 -5.50
CA TRP A 67 -10.53 1.98 -4.74
C TRP A 67 -10.85 2.85 -3.52
N ARG A 68 -12.04 3.47 -3.49
CA ARG A 68 -12.50 4.30 -2.37
C ARG A 68 -12.81 3.48 -1.11
N TYR A 69 -12.98 2.16 -1.23
CA TYR A 69 -13.08 1.28 -0.06
C TYR A 69 -11.78 1.20 0.74
N VAL A 70 -10.64 1.51 0.13
CA VAL A 70 -9.35 1.58 0.81
C VAL A 70 -9.10 3.01 1.28
N GLY A 71 -8.96 3.18 2.60
CA GLY A 71 -8.66 4.47 3.21
C GLY A 71 -7.34 5.08 2.72
N SER A 72 -7.26 6.41 2.67
CA SER A 72 -6.06 7.13 2.20
C SER A 72 -4.81 6.81 3.00
N GLN A 73 -4.95 6.53 4.31
CA GLN A 73 -3.86 6.11 5.19
C GLN A 73 -3.23 4.79 4.74
N VAL A 74 -4.04 3.86 4.23
CA VAL A 74 -3.56 2.57 3.72
C VAL A 74 -2.77 2.76 2.44
N VAL A 75 -3.28 3.58 1.52
CA VAL A 75 -2.57 3.91 0.27
C VAL A 75 -1.21 4.54 0.57
N GLN A 76 -1.15 5.45 1.55
CA GLN A 76 0.11 6.03 2.02
C GLN A 76 1.07 4.96 2.56
N GLU A 77 0.62 4.07 3.45
CA GLU A 77 1.48 3.02 4.00
C GLU A 77 1.94 2.02 2.93
N ILE A 78 1.10 1.72 1.92
CA ILE A 78 1.48 0.91 0.75
C ILE A 78 2.63 1.58 -0.01
N THR A 79 2.51 2.88 -0.31
CA THR A 79 3.59 3.61 -0.97
C THR A 79 4.85 3.63 -0.11
N ASP A 80 4.75 3.94 1.19
CA ASP A 80 5.89 3.95 2.11
C ASP A 80 6.60 2.58 2.16
N ARG A 81 5.83 1.49 2.16
CA ARG A 81 6.37 0.11 2.10
C ARG A 81 7.14 -0.15 0.82
N ILE A 82 6.63 0.30 -0.34
CA ILE A 82 7.32 0.15 -1.63
C ILE A 82 8.64 0.93 -1.63
N TYR A 83 8.63 2.18 -1.16
CA TYR A 83 9.84 3.01 -1.09
C TYR A 83 10.88 2.45 -0.12
N ARG A 84 10.45 1.94 1.04
CA ARG A 84 11.36 1.22 1.97
C ARG A 84 12.05 0.04 1.27
N ALA A 85 11.31 -0.72 0.47
CA ALA A 85 11.86 -1.86 -0.25
C ALA A 85 12.81 -1.44 -1.38
N TYR A 86 12.52 -0.36 -2.11
CA TYR A 86 13.45 0.20 -3.10
C TYR A 86 14.72 0.77 -2.45
N ARG A 87 14.59 1.52 -1.34
CA ARG A 87 15.75 2.02 -0.59
C ARG A 87 16.64 0.87 -0.14
N LEU A 88 16.06 -0.19 0.43
CA LEU A 88 16.80 -1.39 0.82
C LEU A 88 17.48 -2.06 -0.39
N PHE A 89 16.79 -2.13 -1.53
CA PHE A 89 17.36 -2.68 -2.77
C PHE A 89 18.60 -1.89 -3.21
N PHE A 90 18.54 -0.56 -3.26
CA PHE A 90 19.68 0.27 -3.65
C PHE A 90 20.84 0.14 -2.64
N THR A 91 20.55 0.21 -1.34
CA THR A 91 21.59 0.03 -0.30
C THR A 91 22.24 -1.35 -0.34
N ASN A 92 21.48 -2.41 -0.61
CA ASN A 92 22.06 -3.76 -0.73
C ASN A 92 22.88 -3.93 -2.00
N ARG A 93 22.46 -3.28 -3.09
CA ARG A 93 23.21 -3.25 -4.35
C ARG A 93 24.57 -2.57 -4.17
N GLU A 94 24.63 -1.45 -3.45
CA GLU A 94 25.88 -0.77 -3.09
C GLU A 94 26.80 -1.66 -2.24
N LYS A 95 26.22 -2.47 -1.35
CA LYS A 95 26.97 -3.43 -0.51
C LYS A 95 27.34 -4.73 -1.22
N GLY A 96 27.00 -4.90 -2.50
CA GLY A 96 27.24 -6.14 -3.25
C GLY A 96 26.40 -7.34 -2.78
N VAL A 97 25.35 -7.12 -1.99
CA VAL A 97 24.47 -8.19 -1.50
C VAL A 97 23.46 -8.54 -2.60
N LYS A 98 23.33 -9.84 -2.91
CA LYS A 98 22.35 -10.34 -3.87
C LYS A 98 20.93 -9.98 -3.43
N CYS A 99 20.32 -9.02 -4.12
CA CYS A 99 18.97 -8.55 -3.85
C CYS A 99 18.19 -8.40 -5.15
N SER A 100 16.86 -8.38 -5.05
CA SER A 100 15.96 -8.15 -6.18
C SER A 100 15.06 -6.96 -5.88
N PRO A 101 14.68 -6.18 -6.91
CA PRO A 101 13.75 -5.08 -6.71
C PRO A 101 12.37 -5.62 -6.30
N PRO A 102 11.51 -4.77 -5.71
CA PRO A 102 10.12 -5.12 -5.45
C PRO A 102 9.43 -5.62 -6.74
N ARG A 103 8.70 -6.73 -6.63
CA ARG A 103 7.98 -7.35 -7.76
C ARG A 103 6.48 -7.36 -7.51
N ARG A 104 5.71 -7.41 -8.61
CA ARG A 104 4.26 -7.60 -8.59
C ARG A 104 3.95 -8.91 -7.86
N ARG A 105 2.84 -8.92 -7.13
CA ARG A 105 2.39 -10.09 -6.36
C ARG A 105 0.97 -10.45 -6.74
N LYS A 106 0.66 -11.74 -6.78
CA LYS A 106 -0.74 -12.19 -6.92
C LYS A 106 -1.55 -11.59 -5.76
N VAL A 107 -2.72 -11.02 -6.05
CA VAL A 107 -3.57 -10.34 -5.07
C VAL A 107 -3.88 -11.24 -3.86
N LYS A 108 -4.17 -12.53 -4.10
CA LYS A 108 -4.36 -13.55 -3.06
C LYS A 108 -3.19 -13.75 -2.07
N LYS A 109 -1.99 -13.27 -2.40
CA LYS A 109 -0.82 -13.30 -1.50
C LYS A 109 -0.75 -12.07 -0.58
N TYR A 110 -1.58 -11.06 -0.83
CA TYR A 110 -1.75 -9.91 0.03
C TYR A 110 -2.73 -10.31 1.15
N LYS A 111 -2.24 -10.44 2.39
CA LYS A 111 -3.02 -11.02 3.51
C LYS A 111 -3.48 -10.00 4.54
N SER A 112 -2.96 -8.79 4.49
CA SER A 112 -3.11 -7.81 5.56
C SER A 112 -3.02 -6.40 5.01
N VAL A 113 -3.83 -5.52 5.57
CA VAL A 113 -3.74 -4.09 5.32
C VAL A 113 -3.13 -3.41 6.55
N THR A 114 -2.25 -2.45 6.32
CA THR A 114 -1.57 -1.70 7.38
C THR A 114 -1.97 -0.24 7.29
N TYR A 115 -2.36 0.33 8.42
CA TYR A 115 -2.68 1.74 8.54
C TYR A 115 -1.46 2.47 9.08
N LYS A 116 -1.24 3.68 8.57
CA LYS A 116 -0.26 4.60 9.13
C LYS A 116 -0.66 4.88 10.59
N GLN A 117 0.30 4.79 11.51
CA GLN A 117 0.03 5.16 12.91
C GLN A 117 -0.40 6.62 12.96
N ALA A 118 -1.67 6.85 13.27
CA ALA A 118 -2.16 8.10 13.79
C ALA A 118 -2.27 7.95 15.31
N GLY A 119 -1.86 8.96 16.08
CA GLY A 119 -2.11 8.97 17.51
C GLY A 119 -3.62 8.89 17.73
N TYR A 120 -4.07 7.94 18.55
CA TYR A 120 -5.45 7.97 19.03
C TYR A 120 -5.47 8.79 20.32
N ARG A 121 -6.49 9.63 20.47
CA ARG A 121 -6.82 10.29 21.74
C ARG A 121 -8.10 9.64 22.22
N PHE A 122 -8.12 9.19 23.47
CA PHE A 122 -9.37 8.83 24.12
C PHE A 122 -10.18 10.11 24.25
N LEU A 123 -11.34 10.16 23.60
CA LEU A 123 -12.32 11.19 23.87
C LEU A 123 -12.85 10.94 25.29
N PRO A 124 -12.91 11.97 26.16
CA PRO A 124 -13.29 11.80 27.56
C PRO A 124 -14.73 11.29 27.72
N ASP A 125 -15.59 11.46 26.72
CA ASP A 125 -16.90 10.84 26.68
C ASP A 125 -16.86 9.63 25.74
N GLY A 126 -17.11 8.44 26.29
CA GLY A 126 -17.20 7.17 25.58
C GLY A 126 -18.45 7.08 24.68
N ARG A 127 -18.58 7.98 23.71
CA ARG A 127 -19.56 7.94 22.63
C ARG A 127 -18.87 7.87 21.28
#